data_AF-A0A949YPB2-F1
#
_entry.id   AF-A0A949YPB2-F1
#
_cell.length_a   1.000
_cell.length_b   1.000
_cell.length_c   1.000
_cell.angle_alpha   90.00
_cell.angle_beta   90.00
_cell.angle_gamma   90.00
#
_symmetry.space_group_name_H-M   'P 1'
#
loop_
_entity.id
_entity.type
_entity.pdbx_description
1 polymer ?
#
loop_
_entity_poly.entity_id
_entity_poly.type
_entity_poly.pdbx_seq_one_letter_code
_entity_poly.pdbx_strand_id
1 'polypeptide(L)'
;MKGRSRPARKKPSRAELKPGQCLCDFCTGKCCRYLSLPIDTPHTWDEFDSIRWYLAHGQTLVYVVKQQWYLLVKTRCQYLSSDNRCRIYFNRPKICREYTTDDCEYDDEWSFSKAFETPEQIWEYAEALLPPRRRREAGPANGLPILAGAGPNGIVGG
;
A
#
# COMPACT_ATOMS: atom_id res chain seq x y z
N MET A 1 24.73 29.51 -18.95
CA MET A 1 23.51 30.20 -18.47
C MET A 1 23.00 29.47 -17.24
N LYS A 2 23.16 30.03 -16.03
CA LYS A 2 22.65 29.42 -14.79
C LYS A 2 21.15 29.70 -14.72
N GLY A 3 20.32 28.68 -14.92
CA GLY A 3 18.86 28.80 -14.78
C GLY A 3 18.51 29.20 -13.36
N ARG A 4 17.90 30.37 -13.17
CA ARG A 4 17.37 30.79 -11.86
C ARG A 4 16.27 29.81 -11.49
N SER A 5 16.48 29.02 -10.42
CA SER A 5 15.42 28.19 -9.86
C SER A 5 14.29 29.10 -9.39
N ARG A 6 13.10 28.93 -9.96
CA ARG A 6 11.90 29.64 -9.54
C ARG A 6 11.63 29.29 -8.06
N PRO A 7 11.42 30.27 -7.16
CA PRO A 7 11.17 29.97 -5.75
C PRO A 7 9.94 29.06 -5.65
N ALA A 8 10.06 27.99 -4.84
CA ALA A 8 8.97 27.07 -4.60
C ALA A 8 7.79 27.85 -4.01
N ARG A 9 6.61 27.78 -4.65
CA ARG A 9 5.40 28.38 -4.07
C ARG A 9 5.12 27.69 -2.74
N LYS A 10 4.96 28.48 -1.67
CA LYS A 10 4.52 28.00 -0.37
C LYS A 10 3.13 27.36 -0.54
N LYS A 11 2.99 26.10 -0.14
CA LYS A 11 1.71 25.39 -0.11
C LYS A 11 0.81 26.02 0.96
N PRO A 12 -0.42 26.47 0.64
CA PRO A 12 -1.35 26.98 1.64
C PRO A 12 -1.87 25.84 2.52
N SER A 13 -2.10 26.10 3.80
CA SER A 13 -2.90 25.24 4.67
C SER A 13 -4.38 25.31 4.29
N ARG A 14 -5.20 24.34 4.73
CA ARG A 14 -6.66 24.38 4.52
C ARG A 14 -7.30 25.66 5.02
N ALA A 15 -6.85 26.19 6.15
CA ALA A 15 -7.38 27.42 6.75
C ALA A 15 -7.11 28.68 5.91
N GLU A 16 -6.09 28.64 5.03
CA GLU A 16 -5.72 29.77 4.17
C GLU A 16 -6.45 29.76 2.81
N LEU A 17 -7.25 28.74 2.51
CA LEU A 17 -7.97 28.63 1.24
C LEU A 17 -9.16 29.58 1.18
N LYS A 18 -9.30 30.28 0.06
CA LYS A 18 -10.45 31.15 -0.22
C LYS A 18 -11.68 30.32 -0.61
N PRO A 19 -12.90 30.85 -0.39
CA PRO A 19 -14.12 30.21 -0.90
C PRO A 19 -14.01 29.86 -2.39
N GLY A 20 -14.39 28.63 -2.74
CA GLY A 20 -14.33 28.12 -4.11
C GLY A 20 -12.97 27.58 -4.58
N GLN A 21 -11.92 27.66 -3.76
CA GLN A 21 -10.64 27.01 -4.08
C GLN A 21 -10.65 25.53 -3.68
N CYS A 22 -10.10 24.68 -4.55
CA CYS A 22 -9.91 23.27 -4.26
C CYS A 22 -8.54 23.01 -3.65
N LEU A 23 -8.53 22.37 -2.50
CA LEU A 23 -7.32 21.89 -1.80
C LEU A 23 -6.38 21.10 -2.74
N CYS A 24 -6.96 20.28 -3.61
CA CYS A 24 -6.22 19.44 -4.54
C CYS A 24 -5.40 20.24 -5.56
N ASP A 25 -5.76 21.49 -5.88
CA ASP A 25 -4.99 22.33 -6.81
C ASP A 25 -3.63 22.75 -6.24
N PHE A 26 -3.43 22.58 -4.93
CA PHE A 26 -2.18 22.87 -4.22
C PHE A 26 -1.50 21.60 -3.67
N CYS A 27 -2.08 20.43 -3.94
CA CYS A 27 -1.59 19.15 -3.45
C CYS A 27 -0.55 18.53 -4.40
N THR A 28 0.29 17.63 -3.89
CA THR A 28 1.22 16.81 -4.68
C THR A 28 0.57 15.53 -5.22
N GLY A 29 -0.77 15.47 -5.21
CA GLY A 29 -1.57 14.33 -5.68
C GLY A 29 -1.44 13.10 -4.78
N LYS A 30 -1.36 13.29 -3.45
CA LYS A 30 -1.12 12.22 -2.47
C LYS A 30 -2.11 11.05 -2.62
N CYS A 31 -3.42 11.32 -2.59
CA CYS A 31 -4.49 10.32 -2.78
C CYS A 31 -4.51 9.63 -4.16
N CYS A 32 -3.80 10.16 -5.16
CA CYS A 32 -3.66 9.55 -6.49
C CYS A 32 -2.40 8.66 -6.61
N ARG A 33 -1.68 8.43 -5.51
CA ARG A 33 -0.43 7.67 -5.44
C ARG A 33 -0.54 6.40 -4.59
N TYR A 34 -1.76 6.04 -4.21
CA TYR A 34 -2.08 4.77 -3.59
C TYR A 34 -3.54 4.41 -3.82
N LEU A 35 -3.87 3.15 -3.57
CA LEU A 35 -5.24 2.72 -3.27
C LEU A 35 -5.25 2.15 -1.86
N SER A 36 -6.38 2.30 -1.17
CA SER A 36 -6.59 1.71 0.15
C SER A 36 -7.89 0.93 0.13
N LEU A 37 -7.83 -0.32 0.56
CA LEU A 37 -8.96 -1.25 0.55
C LEU A 37 -9.20 -1.74 1.98
N PRO A 38 -10.45 -1.78 2.46
CA PRO A 38 -10.74 -2.43 3.72
C PRO A 38 -10.40 -3.91 3.61
N ILE A 39 -9.80 -4.44 4.67
CA ILE A 39 -9.56 -5.88 4.86
C ILE A 39 -10.18 -6.30 6.19
N ASP A 40 -10.46 -7.60 6.34
CA ASP A 40 -10.97 -8.13 7.59
C ASP A 40 -9.92 -8.02 8.70
N THR A 41 -10.39 -7.96 9.95
CA THR A 41 -9.49 -8.00 11.11
C THR A 41 -8.90 -9.42 11.22
N PRO A 42 -7.57 -9.58 11.26
CA PRO A 42 -6.96 -10.89 11.41
C PRO A 42 -7.13 -11.42 12.84
N HIS A 43 -7.55 -12.68 12.96
CA HIS A 43 -7.79 -13.37 14.23
C HIS A 43 -7.04 -14.70 14.34
N THR A 44 -6.49 -15.22 13.24
CA THR A 44 -5.79 -16.50 13.16
C THR A 44 -4.38 -16.36 12.59
N TRP A 45 -3.53 -17.35 12.86
CA TRP A 45 -2.16 -17.37 12.34
C TRP A 45 -2.11 -17.27 10.80
N ASP A 46 -3.02 -17.94 10.09
CA ASP A 46 -3.06 -17.94 8.63
C ASP A 46 -3.51 -16.59 8.06
N GLU A 47 -4.42 -15.88 8.75
CA GLU A 47 -4.83 -14.53 8.37
C GLU A 47 -3.69 -13.52 8.57
N PHE A 48 -2.96 -13.60 9.69
CA PHE A 48 -1.76 -12.79 9.88
C PHE A 48 -0.66 -13.15 8.89
N ASP A 49 -0.51 -14.42 8.50
CA ASP A 49 0.44 -14.85 7.48
C ASP A 49 0.09 -14.31 6.08
N SER A 50 -1.20 -14.20 5.77
CA SER A 50 -1.68 -13.56 4.55
C SER A 50 -1.30 -12.08 4.52
N ILE A 51 -1.45 -11.37 5.65
CA ILE A 51 -1.01 -9.97 5.75
C ILE A 51 0.51 -9.85 5.65
N ARG A 52 1.25 -10.78 6.27
CA ARG A 52 2.70 -10.87 6.16
C ARG A 52 3.14 -11.02 4.71
N TRP A 53 2.43 -11.84 3.93
CA TRP A 53 2.65 -11.98 2.49
C TRP A 53 2.36 -10.69 1.73
N TYR A 54 1.29 -9.94 2.05
CA TYR A 54 1.04 -8.62 1.42
C TYR A 54 2.24 -7.69 1.62
N LEU A 55 2.74 -7.58 2.87
CA LEU A 55 3.84 -6.68 3.24
C LEU A 55 5.17 -7.05 2.60
N ALA A 56 5.37 -8.32 2.24
CA ALA A 56 6.61 -8.79 1.61
C ALA A 56 6.87 -8.17 0.21
N HIS A 57 5.86 -7.55 -0.42
CA HIS A 57 5.99 -6.89 -1.72
C HIS A 57 6.51 -5.44 -1.63
N GLY A 58 6.69 -4.88 -0.43
CA GLY A 58 7.37 -3.60 -0.17
C GLY A 58 6.65 -2.31 -0.60
N GLN A 59 5.71 -2.39 -1.55
CA GLN A 59 4.83 -1.26 -1.94
C GLN A 59 3.50 -1.27 -1.19
N THR A 60 3.49 -1.84 0.01
CA THR A 60 2.27 -2.07 0.78
C THR A 60 2.43 -1.52 2.20
N LEU A 61 1.34 -1.08 2.78
CA LEU A 61 1.22 -0.70 4.19
C LEU A 61 -0.10 -1.27 4.67
N VAL A 62 -0.13 -1.88 5.85
CA VAL A 62 -1.37 -2.29 6.51
C VAL A 62 -1.57 -1.39 7.71
N TYR A 63 -2.75 -0.78 7.83
CA TYR A 63 -3.01 0.18 8.90
C TYR A 63 -4.42 0.05 9.47
N VAL A 64 -4.59 0.57 10.68
CA VAL A 64 -5.87 0.52 11.41
C VAL A 64 -6.33 1.92 11.79
N VAL A 65 -7.53 2.29 11.35
CA VAL A 65 -8.21 3.57 11.67
C VAL A 65 -9.63 3.26 12.11
N LYS A 66 -10.07 3.85 13.23
CA LYS A 66 -11.42 3.65 13.79
C LYS A 66 -11.80 2.16 13.88
N GLN A 67 -10.86 1.31 14.34
CA GLN A 67 -10.98 -0.15 14.46
C GLN A 67 -11.10 -0.94 13.14
N GLN A 68 -11.10 -0.29 11.98
CA GLN A 68 -11.11 -0.94 10.67
C GLN A 68 -9.69 -1.10 10.13
N TRP A 69 -9.39 -2.29 9.60
CA TRP A 69 -8.14 -2.61 8.94
C TRP A 69 -8.18 -2.26 7.46
N TYR A 70 -7.05 -1.80 6.93
CA TYR A 70 -6.88 -1.43 5.53
C TYR A 70 -5.56 -1.95 4.98
N LEU A 71 -5.59 -2.41 3.74
CA LEU A 71 -4.41 -2.61 2.89
C LEU A 71 -4.25 -1.41 1.98
N LEU A 72 -3.14 -0.69 2.15
CA LEU A 72 -2.69 0.35 1.24
C LEU A 72 -1.67 -0.24 0.26
N VAL A 73 -1.90 -0.02 -1.03
CA VAL A 73 -0.91 -0.31 -2.08
C VAL A 73 -0.43 0.99 -2.67
N LYS A 74 0.87 1.28 -2.52
CA LYS A 74 1.56 2.46 -3.06
C LYS A 74 1.72 2.29 -4.56
N THR A 75 0.85 2.92 -5.34
CA THR A 75 0.90 2.89 -6.80
C THR A 75 0.40 4.20 -7.41
N ARG A 76 1.06 4.64 -8.48
CA ARG A 76 0.70 5.89 -9.16
C ARG A 76 -0.49 5.67 -10.09
N CYS A 77 -1.57 6.42 -9.89
CA CYS A 77 -2.68 6.48 -10.83
C CYS A 77 -2.21 6.92 -12.22
N GLN A 78 -2.56 6.14 -13.26
CA GLN A 78 -2.17 6.43 -14.64
C GLN A 78 -2.66 7.78 -15.15
N TYR A 79 -3.80 8.28 -14.63
CA TYR A 79 -4.40 9.55 -15.03
C TYR A 79 -3.83 10.77 -14.28
N LEU A 80 -2.90 10.57 -13.34
CA LEU A 80 -2.21 11.67 -12.67
C LEU A 80 -1.22 12.32 -13.63
N SER A 81 -1.36 13.64 -13.85
CA SER A 81 -0.45 14.44 -14.68
C SER A 81 0.84 14.81 -13.96
N SER A 82 1.74 15.51 -14.65
CA SER A 82 2.99 16.05 -14.09
C SER A 82 2.78 17.24 -13.15
N ASP A 83 1.68 17.98 -13.31
CA ASP A 83 1.24 19.06 -12.42
C ASP A 83 0.37 18.56 -11.24
N ASN A 84 0.33 17.25 -11.00
CA ASN A 84 -0.41 16.58 -9.92
C ASN A 84 -1.95 16.71 -9.99
N ARG A 85 -2.50 16.90 -11.18
CA ARG A 85 -3.94 16.99 -11.43
C ARG A 85 -4.46 15.72 -12.12
N CYS A 86 -5.73 15.39 -11.91
CA CYS A 86 -6.36 14.26 -12.58
C CYS A 86 -6.76 14.67 -14.00
N ARG A 87 -6.22 13.98 -15.03
CA ARG A 87 -6.54 14.26 -16.44
C ARG A 87 -7.99 13.92 -16.82
N ILE A 88 -8.66 13.09 -16.01
CA ILE A 88 -10.05 12.68 -16.23
C ILE A 88 -10.98 13.19 -15.11
N TYR A 89 -10.71 14.36 -14.53
CA TYR A 89 -11.40 14.83 -13.32
C TYR A 89 -12.94 14.72 -13.37
N PHE A 90 -13.57 15.10 -14.48
CA PHE A 90 -15.03 15.02 -14.63
C PHE A 90 -15.54 13.60 -14.96
N ASN A 91 -14.68 12.72 -15.46
CA ASN A 91 -15.00 11.32 -15.75
C ASN A 91 -14.32 10.35 -14.77
N ARG A 92 -13.94 10.84 -13.58
CA ARG A 92 -13.23 10.04 -12.58
C ARG A 92 -14.13 8.92 -12.05
N PRO A 93 -13.61 7.73 -11.68
CA PRO A 93 -14.43 6.64 -11.14
C PRO A 93 -15.25 7.04 -9.91
N LYS A 94 -16.32 6.27 -9.61
CA LYS A 94 -17.25 6.55 -8.50
C LYS A 94 -16.54 6.82 -7.18
N ILE A 95 -15.59 5.96 -6.77
CA ILE A 95 -14.82 6.13 -5.53
C ILE A 95 -14.07 7.46 -5.46
N CYS A 96 -13.53 7.95 -6.59
CA CYS A 96 -12.87 9.26 -6.65
C CYS A 96 -13.89 10.41 -6.65
N ARG A 97 -15.12 10.18 -7.15
CA ARG A 97 -16.21 11.18 -7.12
C ARG A 97 -16.73 11.42 -5.72
N GLU A 98 -16.88 10.35 -4.96
CA GLU A 98 -17.45 10.35 -3.61
C GLU A 98 -16.44 10.72 -2.53
N TYR A 99 -15.14 10.70 -2.84
CA TYR A 99 -14.10 11.16 -1.93
C TYR A 99 -14.26 12.63 -1.55
N THR A 100 -14.26 12.92 -0.24
CA THR A 100 -14.23 14.29 0.29
C THR A 100 -12.84 14.62 0.83
N THR A 101 -12.52 15.91 0.89
CA THR A 101 -11.26 16.38 1.45
C THR A 101 -11.29 16.52 2.96
N ASP A 102 -12.38 16.17 3.66
CA ASP A 102 -12.57 16.52 5.08
C ASP A 102 -11.51 15.86 5.96
N ASP A 103 -11.30 14.56 5.76
CA ASP A 103 -10.31 13.74 6.47
C ASP A 103 -9.07 13.44 5.61
N CYS A 104 -8.75 14.29 4.63
CA CYS A 104 -7.60 14.04 3.75
C CYS A 104 -6.25 14.43 4.39
N GLU A 105 -5.21 13.70 4.01
CA GLU A 105 -3.83 13.81 4.48
C GLU A 105 -3.09 15.05 3.94
N TYR A 106 -3.83 16.10 3.57
CA TYR A 106 -3.23 17.29 2.99
C TYR A 106 -2.41 18.06 4.00
N ASP A 107 -2.97 18.43 5.14
CA ASP A 107 -2.27 19.17 6.19
C ASP A 107 -1.60 18.25 7.23
N ASP A 108 -2.14 17.04 7.40
CA ASP A 108 -1.74 16.15 8.49
C ASP A 108 -0.71 15.09 8.06
N GLU A 109 0.10 14.69 9.04
CA GLU A 109 0.76 13.39 9.02
C GLU A 109 -0.26 12.29 9.36
N TRP A 110 -0.10 11.12 8.75
CA TRP A 110 -1.06 10.03 8.90
C TRP A 110 -1.22 9.64 10.37
N SER A 111 -2.44 9.78 10.92
CA SER A 111 -2.75 9.31 12.27
C SER A 111 -3.37 7.91 12.20
N PHE A 112 -2.57 6.91 12.55
CA PHE A 112 -2.98 5.52 12.60
C PHE A 112 -2.96 5.00 14.03
N SER A 113 -3.96 4.18 14.40
CA SER A 113 -3.87 3.46 15.68
C SER A 113 -2.83 2.33 15.64
N LYS A 114 -2.60 1.77 14.44
CA LYS A 114 -1.58 0.76 14.12
C LYS A 114 -1.15 0.94 12.67
N ALA A 115 0.12 0.71 12.39
CA ALA A 115 0.68 0.71 11.06
C ALA A 115 1.77 -0.37 10.97
N PHE A 116 1.73 -1.17 9.91
CA PHE A 116 2.66 -2.25 9.63
C PHE A 116 3.21 -2.08 8.22
N GLU A 117 4.50 -1.81 8.13
CA GLU A 117 5.23 -1.59 6.89
C GLU A 117 6.07 -2.80 6.50
N THR A 118 6.43 -3.68 7.45
CA THR A 118 7.25 -4.85 7.18
C THR A 118 6.57 -6.16 7.60
N PRO A 119 6.91 -7.28 6.94
CA PRO A 119 6.46 -8.62 7.34
C PRO A 119 6.74 -8.95 8.81
N GLU A 120 7.87 -8.48 9.35
CA GLU A 120 8.30 -8.77 10.73
C GLU A 120 7.39 -8.07 11.74
N GLN A 121 7.03 -6.81 11.49
CA GLN A 121 6.17 -6.04 12.40
C GLN A 121 4.80 -6.68 12.61
N ILE A 122 4.17 -7.15 11.53
CA ILE A 122 2.85 -7.81 11.64
C ILE A 122 2.98 -9.18 12.30
N TRP A 123 4.12 -9.85 12.13
CA TRP A 123 4.36 -11.16 12.71
C TRP A 123 4.60 -11.08 14.22
N GLU A 124 5.42 -10.14 14.67
CA GLU A 124 5.62 -9.84 16.10
C GLU A 124 4.29 -9.48 16.78
N TYR A 125 3.44 -8.71 16.08
CA TYR A 125 2.11 -8.38 16.57
C TYR A 125 1.21 -9.62 16.69
N ALA A 126 1.26 -10.54 15.73
CA ALA A 126 0.54 -11.80 15.80
C ALA A 126 1.02 -12.67 16.97
N GLU A 127 2.34 -12.75 17.20
CA GLU A 127 2.94 -13.49 18.31
C GLU A 127 2.53 -12.95 19.69
N ALA A 128 2.34 -11.63 19.81
CA ALA A 128 1.88 -11.02 21.05
C ALA A 128 0.38 -11.28 21.34
N LEU A 129 -0.43 -11.47 20.29
CA LEU A 129 -1.88 -11.63 20.42
C LEU A 129 -2.36 -13.08 20.47
N LEU A 130 -1.71 -13.96 19.72
CA LEU A 130 -2.20 -15.31 19.48
C LEU A 130 -1.59 -16.33 20.45
N PRO A 131 -2.32 -17.42 20.77
CA PRO A 131 -1.78 -18.49 21.58
C PRO A 131 -0.56 -19.12 20.87
N PRO A 132 0.39 -19.70 21.65
CA PRO A 132 1.56 -20.34 21.10
C PRO A 132 1.20 -21.35 20.01
N ARG A 133 1.95 -21.32 18.90
CA ARG A 133 1.74 -22.28 17.82
C ARG A 133 1.97 -23.68 18.35
N ARG A 134 1.00 -24.59 18.13
CA ARG A 134 1.28 -26.01 18.28
C ARG A 134 2.41 -26.32 17.30
N ARG A 135 3.54 -26.79 17.83
CA ARG A 135 4.61 -27.34 17.01
C ARG A 135 3.97 -28.37 16.09
N ARG A 136 4.05 -28.17 14.77
CA ARG A 136 3.64 -29.20 13.82
C ARG A 136 4.45 -30.45 14.19
N GLU A 137 3.78 -31.51 14.64
CA GLU A 137 4.45 -32.80 14.76
C GLU A 137 5.07 -33.09 13.40
N ALA A 138 6.35 -33.45 13.38
CA ALA A 138 7.03 -33.79 12.14
C ALA A 138 6.26 -34.96 11.51
N GLY A 139 5.51 -34.68 10.45
CA GLY A 139 4.91 -35.73 9.63
C GLY A 139 6.02 -36.63 9.08
N PRO A 140 5.74 -37.90 8.77
CA PRO A 140 6.73 -38.79 8.18
C PRO A 140 7.34 -38.12 6.95
N ALA A 141 8.67 -38.13 6.89
CA ALA A 141 9.46 -37.53 5.82
C ALA A 141 9.28 -38.34 4.53
N ASN A 142 8.13 -38.21 3.87
CA ASN A 142 7.95 -38.69 2.51
C ASN A 142 8.62 -37.69 1.58
N GLY A 143 9.90 -37.94 1.30
CA GLY A 143 10.73 -37.15 0.40
C GLY A 143 10.03 -36.97 -0.95
N LEU A 144 9.92 -35.72 -1.38
CA LEU A 144 9.52 -35.40 -2.75
C LEU A 144 10.56 -35.99 -3.71
N PRO A 145 10.15 -36.67 -4.79
CA PRO A 145 11.12 -37.15 -5.77
C PRO A 145 11.80 -35.94 -6.42
N ILE A 146 13.13 -35.91 -6.35
CA ILE A 146 13.96 -34.97 -7.08
C ILE A 146 13.77 -35.30 -8.57
N LEU A 147 13.03 -34.46 -9.30
CA LEU A 147 13.04 -34.50 -10.75
C LEU A 147 14.44 -34.08 -11.21
N ALA A 148 15.26 -35.06 -11.60
CA ALA A 148 16.55 -34.82 -12.23
C ALA A 148 16.33 -33.97 -13.49
N GLY A 149 17.06 -32.86 -13.57
CA GLY A 149 16.84 -31.83 -14.58
C GLY A 149 17.01 -32.32 -16.01
N ALA A 150 16.07 -31.96 -16.88
CA ALA A 150 16.30 -31.88 -18.31
C ALA A 150 16.99 -30.55 -18.62
N GLY A 151 18.32 -30.54 -18.55
CA GLY A 151 19.14 -29.48 -19.12
C GLY A 151 19.22 -29.63 -20.66
N PRO A 152 19.36 -28.53 -21.42
CA PRO A 152 19.34 -28.56 -22.87
C PRO A 152 20.71 -28.86 -23.48
N ASN A 153 20.68 -29.47 -24.68
CA ASN A 153 21.71 -29.60 -25.72
C ASN A 153 22.48 -30.94 -25.82
N GLY A 154 22.36 -31.56 -27.01
CA GLY A 154 23.21 -32.68 -27.44
C GLY A 154 22.78 -33.29 -28.78
N ILE A 155 23.07 -32.58 -29.87
CA ILE A 155 23.10 -33.06 -31.27
C ILE A 155 24.00 -34.30 -31.46
N VAL A 156 23.52 -35.32 -32.20
CA VAL A 156 24.18 -36.14 -33.27
C VAL A 156 23.11 -37.17 -33.71
N GLY A 157 22.72 -37.33 -34.97
CA GLY A 157 23.51 -37.69 -36.15
C GLY A 157 23.35 -39.20 -36.40
N GLY A 158 22.56 -39.59 -37.42
CA GLY A 158 22.34 -40.99 -37.84
C GLY A 158 21.10 -41.12 -38.73
#